data_AF-A0A4Y2CIQ2-F1
#
_entry.id   AF-A0A4Y2CIQ2-F1
#
_cell.length_a   1.000
_cell.length_b   1.000
_cell.length_c   1.000
_cell.angle_alpha   90.00
_cell.angle_beta   90.00
_cell.angle_gamma   90.00
#
_symmetry.space_group_name_H-M   'P 1'
#
loop_
_entity.id
_entity.type
_entity.pdbx_description
1 polymer ?
#
loop_
_entity_poly.entity_id
_entity_poly.type
_entity_poly.pdbx_seq_one_letter_code
_entity_poly.pdbx_strand_id
1 'polypeptide(L)'
;MSLSDENTCSSIFQKLKPTYLRDGAVNQILIRKRLALLKKKEVSMQEHLNEVNGLVNQLKSCGVKIDMDEIVYILMSLPPEYDYTKSAIENQPS
;
A
#
# COMPACT_ATOMS: atom_id res chain seq x y z
N MET A 1 0.74 -19.72 41.12
CA MET A 1 0.39 -18.54 40.30
C MET A 1 1.65 -18.13 39.57
N SER A 2 1.80 -18.56 38.31
CA SER A 2 3.09 -18.42 37.60
C SER A 2 3.30 -16.97 37.18
N LEU A 3 4.41 -16.38 37.60
CA LEU A 3 4.79 -14.98 37.36
C LEU A 3 5.67 -14.83 36.10
N SER A 4 5.68 -15.82 35.20
CA SER A 4 6.76 -15.95 34.20
C SER A 4 6.39 -15.56 32.77
N ASP A 5 5.13 -15.24 32.47
CA ASP A 5 4.70 -14.95 31.10
C ASP A 5 4.73 -13.45 30.72
N GLU A 6 4.96 -12.55 31.67
CA GLU A 6 4.90 -11.10 31.40
C GLU A 6 6.19 -10.51 30.82
N ASN A 7 7.36 -11.09 31.06
CA ASN A 7 8.67 -10.50 30.71
C ASN A 7 9.36 -11.12 29.49
N THR A 8 8.69 -12.02 28.78
CA THR A 8 9.21 -12.52 27.50
C THR A 8 9.26 -11.42 26.45
N CYS A 9 10.27 -11.45 25.58
CA CYS A 9 10.38 -10.49 24.48
C CYS A 9 9.10 -10.49 23.60
N SER A 10 8.48 -11.67 23.42
CA SER A 10 7.21 -11.83 22.70
C SER A 10 6.03 -11.13 23.37
N SER A 11 5.89 -11.21 24.70
CA SER A 11 4.78 -10.59 25.43
C SER A 11 4.91 -9.06 25.44
N ILE A 12 6.13 -8.54 25.60
CA ILE A 12 6.40 -7.11 25.46
C ILE A 12 6.08 -6.63 24.04
N PHE A 13 6.55 -7.36 23.02
CA PHE A 13 6.28 -7.01 21.62
C PHE A 13 4.77 -7.01 21.29
N GLN A 14 4.03 -8.02 21.75
CA GLN A 14 2.56 -8.10 21.63
C GLN A 14 1.85 -6.92 22.31
N LYS A 15 2.30 -6.49 23.50
CA LYS A 15 1.74 -5.32 24.21
C LYS A 15 2.04 -4.00 23.47
N LEU A 16 3.19 -3.89 22.82
CA LEU A 16 3.58 -2.71 22.03
C LEU A 16 2.86 -2.63 20.67
N LYS A 17 2.52 -3.77 20.06
CA LYS A 17 1.84 -3.83 18.75
C LYS A 17 0.65 -2.87 18.65
N PRO A 18 -0.40 -2.94 19.48
CA PRO A 18 -1.58 -2.07 19.30
C PRO A 18 -1.30 -0.59 19.53
N THR A 19 -0.28 -0.24 20.33
CA THR A 19 0.09 1.16 20.61
C THR A 19 0.89 1.79 19.47
N TYR A 20 1.77 1.03 18.83
CA TYR A 20 2.74 1.55 17.86
C TYR A 20 2.47 1.07 16.42
N LEU A 21 1.82 -0.07 16.23
CA LEU A 21 1.25 -0.51 14.96
C LEU A 21 -0.23 -0.13 14.97
N ARG A 22 -0.56 1.03 14.39
CA ARG A 22 -1.95 1.39 14.11
C ARG A 22 -2.60 0.24 13.34
N ASP A 23 -3.85 -0.08 13.67
CA ASP A 23 -4.62 -1.13 13.02
C ASP A 23 -4.42 -1.13 11.51
N GLY A 24 -4.20 -2.33 10.94
CA GLY A 24 -3.95 -2.51 9.52
C GLY A 24 -4.98 -1.77 8.67
N ALA A 25 -6.25 -1.76 9.09
CA ALA A 25 -7.33 -1.09 8.39
C ALA A 25 -7.11 0.44 8.21
N VAL A 26 -6.70 1.15 9.26
CA VAL A 26 -6.50 2.62 9.18
C VAL A 26 -5.29 2.96 8.30
N ASN A 27 -4.20 2.21 8.46
CA ASN A 27 -3.01 2.40 7.62
C ASN A 27 -3.31 2.07 6.16
N GLN A 28 -4.04 1.00 5.90
CA GLN A 28 -4.48 0.64 4.55
C GLN A 28 -5.33 1.74 3.91
N ILE A 29 -6.32 2.30 4.62
CA ILE A 29 -7.13 3.42 4.13
C ILE A 29 -6.23 4.61 3.78
N LEU A 30 -5.28 4.96 4.65
CA LEU A 30 -4.37 6.09 4.42
C LEU A 30 -3.47 5.85 3.19
N ILE A 31 -2.93 4.64 3.03
CA ILE A 31 -2.07 4.29 1.91
C ILE A 31 -2.87 4.29 0.59
N ARG A 32 -4.07 3.69 0.56
CA ARG A 32 -4.95 3.71 -0.62
C ARG A 32 -5.32 5.14 -1.02
N LYS A 33 -5.63 6.00 -0.05
CA LYS A 33 -5.89 7.43 -0.32
C LYS A 33 -4.67 8.13 -0.92
N ARG A 34 -3.45 7.83 -0.45
CA ARG A 34 -2.22 8.39 -1.04
C ARG A 34 -2.00 7.89 -2.46
N LEU A 35 -2.18 6.59 -2.71
CA LEU A 35 -2.03 5.98 -4.03
C LEU A 35 -3.02 6.59 -5.04
N ALA A 36 -4.30 6.73 -4.67
CA ALA A 36 -5.33 7.32 -5.53
C ALA A 36 -5.11 8.82 -5.85
N LEU A 37 -4.44 9.55 -4.95
CA LEU A 37 -4.11 10.97 -5.15
C LEU A 37 -2.73 11.17 -5.77
N LEU A 38 -1.96 10.10 -5.96
CA LEU A 38 -0.62 10.18 -6.51
C LEU A 38 -0.71 10.54 -7.99
N LYS A 39 -0.21 11.71 -8.34
CA LYS A 39 -0.03 12.14 -9.72
C LYS A 39 1.46 12.25 -10.00
N LYS A 40 1.90 11.88 -11.19
CA LYS A 40 3.27 12.16 -11.63
C LYS A 40 3.50 13.68 -11.58
N LYS A 41 4.58 14.07 -10.91
CA LYS A 41 5.08 15.45 -10.85
C LYS A 41 6.03 15.70 -12.02
N GLU A 42 6.76 16.81 -12.04
CA GLU A 42 7.90 17.02 -12.97
C GLU A 42 9.12 16.16 -12.60
N VAL A 43 8.89 14.88 -12.30
CA VAL A 43 9.89 13.87 -11.96
C VAL A 43 9.92 12.80 -13.04
N SER A 44 10.99 12.02 -13.08
CA SER A 44 11.10 10.92 -14.03
C SER A 44 10.01 9.87 -13.79
N MET A 45 9.64 9.13 -14.84
CA MET A 45 8.69 8.03 -14.70
C MET A 45 9.20 6.95 -13.74
N GLN A 46 10.52 6.72 -13.71
CA GLN A 46 11.16 5.79 -12.80
C GLN A 46 10.96 6.20 -11.34
N GLU A 47 11.14 7.49 -11.01
CA GLU A 47 10.92 7.99 -9.65
C GLU A 47 9.45 7.86 -9.23
N HIS A 48 8.52 8.17 -10.14
CA HIS A 48 7.09 7.99 -9.89
C HIS A 48 6.73 6.51 -9.62
N LEU A 49 7.25 5.58 -10.43
CA LEU A 49 7.05 4.14 -10.22
C LEU A 49 7.68 3.64 -8.92
N ASN A 50 8.82 4.21 -8.50
CA ASN A 50 9.42 3.89 -7.21
C ASN A 50 8.53 4.33 -6.05
N GLU A 51 7.89 5.49 -6.14
CA GLU A 51 6.94 5.98 -5.13
C GLU A 51 5.70 5.08 -5.05
N VAL A 52 5.13 4.70 -6.21
CA VAL A 52 4.06 3.71 -6.31
C VAL A 52 4.46 2.38 -5.66
N ASN A 53 5.63 1.85 -6.02
CA ASN A 53 6.12 0.57 -5.48
C ASN A 53 6.32 0.64 -3.96
N GLY A 54 6.80 1.78 -3.44
CA GLY A 54 6.90 2.02 -2.01
C GLY A 54 5.55 1.94 -1.29
N LEU A 55 4.49 2.51 -1.86
CA LEU A 55 3.14 2.45 -1.31
C LEU A 55 2.54 1.04 -1.40
N VAL A 56 2.73 0.34 -2.52
CA VAL A 56 2.27 -1.05 -2.70
C VAL A 56 2.93 -1.99 -1.71
N ASN A 57 4.23 -1.83 -1.44
CA ASN A 57 4.93 -2.63 -0.45
C ASN A 57 4.45 -2.35 0.98
N GLN A 58 4.02 -1.12 1.29
CA GLN A 58 3.35 -0.81 2.56
C GLN A 58 1.98 -1.47 2.68
N LEU A 59 1.21 -1.58 1.58
CA LEU A 59 -0.05 -2.34 1.60
C LEU A 59 0.21 -3.83 1.87
N LYS A 60 1.22 -4.42 1.22
CA LYS A 60 1.62 -5.82 1.46
C LYS A 60 2.01 -6.05 2.92
N SER A 61 2.77 -5.14 3.53
CA SER A 61 3.15 -5.26 4.95
C SER A 61 1.97 -5.13 5.91
N CYS A 62 0.87 -4.48 5.48
CA CYS A 62 -0.40 -4.45 6.20
C CYS A 62 -1.26 -5.71 5.98
N GLY A 63 -0.73 -6.75 5.32
CA GLY A 63 -1.43 -8.01 5.03
C GLY A 63 -2.42 -7.92 3.86
N VAL A 64 -2.36 -6.85 3.06
CA VAL A 64 -3.21 -6.73 1.86
C VAL A 64 -2.66 -7.62 0.76
N LYS A 65 -3.52 -8.51 0.25
CA LYS A 65 -3.27 -9.19 -1.01
C LYS A 65 -3.49 -8.18 -2.13
N ILE A 66 -2.45 -7.93 -2.93
CA ILE A 66 -2.56 -7.09 -4.12
C ILE A 66 -3.28 -7.90 -5.20
N ASP A 67 -4.52 -7.55 -5.48
CA ASP A 67 -5.34 -8.15 -6.53
C ASP A 67 -5.69 -7.09 -7.60
N MET A 68 -6.55 -7.42 -8.56
CA MET A 68 -6.88 -6.52 -9.68
C MET A 68 -7.30 -5.11 -9.22
N ASP A 69 -8.09 -4.99 -8.16
CA ASP A 69 -8.56 -3.70 -7.63
C ASP A 69 -7.42 -2.79 -7.16
N GLU A 70 -6.34 -3.35 -6.60
CA GLU A 70 -5.15 -2.58 -6.22
C GLU A 70 -4.32 -2.15 -7.44
N ILE A 71 -4.31 -2.96 -8.51
CA ILE A 71 -3.62 -2.64 -9.77
C ILE A 71 -4.33 -1.47 -10.47
N VAL A 72 -5.66 -1.40 -10.37
CA VAL A 72 -6.44 -0.27 -10.90
C VAL A 72 -5.97 1.06 -10.31
N TYR A 73 -5.70 1.12 -9.00
CA TYR A 73 -5.18 2.35 -8.39
C TYR A 73 -3.80 2.76 -8.94
N ILE A 74 -2.95 1.80 -9.28
CA ILE A 74 -1.65 2.05 -9.91
C ILE A 74 -1.85 2.60 -11.34
N LEU A 75 -2.78 2.03 -12.11
CA LEU A 75 -3.12 2.53 -13.44
C LEU A 75 -3.69 3.95 -13.37
N MET A 76 -4.50 4.25 -12.36
CA MET A 76 -5.06 5.60 -12.15
C MET A 76 -4.00 6.64 -11.76
N SER A 77 -2.90 6.25 -11.11
CA SER A 77 -1.83 7.20 -10.73
C SER A 77 -0.97 7.64 -11.90
N LEU A 78 -1.03 6.89 -13.02
CA LEU A 78 -0.22 7.17 -14.20
C LEU A 78 -0.56 8.54 -14.82
N PRO A 79 0.43 9.20 -15.45
CA PRO A 79 0.25 10.51 -16.08
C PRO A 79 -0.76 10.49 -17.24
N PRO A 80 -1.30 11.64 -17.64
CA PRO A 80 -2.16 11.76 -18.82
C PRO A 80 -1.50 11.26 -20.11
N GLU A 81 -0.18 11.40 -20.24
CA GLU A 81 0.57 10.86 -21.39
C GLU A 81 0.37 9.35 -21.61
N TYR A 82 -0.07 8.63 -20.58
CA TYR A 82 -0.32 7.18 -20.61
C TYR A 82 -1.80 6.83 -20.75
N ASP A 83 -2.70 7.79 -20.97
CA ASP A 83 -4.15 7.54 -21.07
C ASP A 83 -4.47 6.52 -22.18
N TYR A 84 -3.77 6.56 -23.31
CA TYR A 84 -3.94 5.54 -24.35
C TYR A 84 -3.62 4.13 -23.86
N THR A 85 -2.57 3.98 -23.05
CA THR A 85 -2.20 2.67 -22.48
C THR A 85 -3.21 2.21 -21.43
N LYS A 86 -3.76 3.13 -20.62
CA LYS A 86 -4.84 2.83 -19.67
C LYS A 86 -6.08 2.33 -20.42
N SER A 87 -6.52 3.09 -21.43
CA SER A 87 -7.68 2.72 -22.24
C SER A 87 -7.48 1.39 -22.98
N ALA A 88 -6.28 1.11 -23.48
CA ALA A 88 -6.02 -0.18 -24.13
C ALA A 88 -6.21 -1.37 -23.17
N ILE A 89 -5.74 -1.23 -21.92
CA ILE A 89 -5.88 -2.26 -20.87
C ILE A 89 -7.36 -2.38 -20.44
N GLU A 90 -8.06 -1.26 -20.24
CA GLU A 90 -9.47 -1.23 -19.85
C GLU A 90 -10.40 -1.90 -20.88
N ASN A 91 -10.03 -1.84 -22.16
CA ASN A 91 -10.82 -2.39 -23.26
C ASN A 91 -10.37 -3.79 -23.71
N GLN A 92 -9.45 -4.45 -22.99
CA GLN A 92 -9.09 -5.83 -23.33
C GLN A 92 -10.27 -6.78 -23.05
N PRO A 93 -10.69 -7.60 -24.02
CA PRO A 93 -11.70 -8.63 -23.79
C PRO A 93 -11.18 -9.68 -22.80
N SER A 94 -12.08 -10.14 -21.91
CA SER A 94 -11.82 -11.15 -20.88
C SER A 94 -11.48 -12.53 -21.46
#